data_AF-V4KXS3-F1
#
_entry.id   AF-V4KXS3-F1
#
_cell.length_a   1.000
_cell.length_b   1.000
_cell.length_c   1.000
_cell.angle_alpha   90.00
_cell.angle_beta   90.00
_cell.angle_gamma   90.00
#
_symmetry.space_group_name_H-M   'P 1'
#
loop_
_entity.id
_entity.type
_entity.pdbx_description
1 polymer ?
#
loop_
_entity_poly.entity_id
_entity_poly.type
_entity_poly.pdbx_seq_one_letter_code
_entity_poly.pdbx_strand_id
1 'polypeptide(L)'
;YAIGRMKKRPKIYGTQATMNVWHPHIEGSDEFSLGQIWLTSGSYNNNDVNSIEAGWQVYPYLYHDYQPRFFIYWTVCFNSNTTRIKLLSTSINWVDMLYVRFFYHKYAFIKNLVKFIKMI
;
A
#
# COMPACT_ATOMS: atom_id res chain seq x y z
N TYR A 1 4.35 -5.38 13.89
CA TYR A 1 3.39 -5.74 12.83
C TYR A 1 2.66 -7.02 13.22
N ALA A 2 1.46 -7.28 12.71
CA ALA A 2 0.74 -8.54 12.89
C ALA A 2 0.57 -9.24 11.53
N ILE A 3 0.75 -10.56 11.47
CA ILE A 3 0.59 -11.35 10.24
C ILE A 3 -0.51 -12.39 10.44
N GLY A 4 -1.58 -12.28 9.65
CA GLY A 4 -2.59 -13.33 9.52
C GLY A 4 -2.25 -14.24 8.34
N ARG A 5 -2.07 -15.55 8.59
CA ARG A 5 -1.92 -16.57 7.53
C ARG A 5 -3.14 -17.48 7.52
N MET A 6 -3.77 -17.63 6.36
CA MET A 6 -4.90 -18.55 6.21
C MET A 6 -4.44 -19.88 5.60
N LYS A 7 -4.73 -20.99 6.30
CA LYS A 7 -4.34 -22.35 5.87
C LYS A 7 -5.25 -22.95 4.79
N LYS A 8 -6.51 -22.54 4.72
CA LYS A 8 -7.45 -22.90 3.64
C LYS A 8 -7.57 -21.73 2.66
N ARG A 9 -7.93 -22.00 1.40
CA ARG A 9 -8.12 -21.00 0.33
C ARG A 9 -9.61 -20.62 0.14
N PRO A 10 -10.30 -20.00 1.11
CA PRO A 10 -11.56 -19.35 0.76
C PRO A 10 -11.25 -18.24 -0.25
N LYS A 11 -12.17 -17.96 -1.18
CA LYS A 11 -12.01 -16.84 -2.10
C LYS A 11 -11.99 -15.55 -1.29
N ILE A 12 -10.86 -14.86 -1.29
CA ILE A 12 -10.69 -13.54 -0.66
C ILE A 12 -11.01 -12.50 -1.72
N TYR A 13 -12.01 -11.68 -1.47
CA TYR A 13 -12.44 -10.63 -2.40
C TYR A 13 -11.82 -9.27 -2.09
N GLY A 14 -11.05 -9.15 -1.02
CA GLY A 14 -10.48 -7.87 -0.64
C GLY A 14 -9.98 -7.83 0.80
N THR A 15 -9.41 -6.68 1.15
CA THR A 15 -9.09 -6.30 2.53
C THR A 15 -9.39 -4.83 2.73
N GLN A 16 -9.66 -4.44 3.97
CA GLN A 16 -9.97 -3.08 4.36
C GLN A 16 -9.21 -2.78 5.64
N ALA A 17 -8.58 -1.61 5.69
CA ALA A 17 -7.95 -1.09 6.89
C ALA A 17 -8.23 0.40 7.05
N THR A 18 -8.32 0.82 8.30
CA THR A 18 -8.37 2.22 8.69
C THR A 18 -7.10 2.52 9.47
N MET A 19 -6.40 3.58 9.09
CA MET A 19 -5.14 3.98 9.71
C MET A 19 -5.22 5.46 10.05
N ASN A 20 -4.81 5.83 11.26
CA ASN A 20 -4.68 7.23 11.64
C ASN A 20 -3.24 7.68 11.43
N VAL A 21 -3.06 8.90 10.93
CA VAL A 21 -1.74 9.52 10.75
C VAL A 21 -1.62 10.68 11.73
N TRP A 22 -0.69 10.55 12.68
CA TRP A 22 -0.44 11.55 13.72
C TRP A 22 0.99 12.06 13.61
N HIS A 23 1.19 13.12 12.83
CA HIS A 23 2.45 13.84 12.61
C HIS A 23 3.71 13.03 12.98
N PRO A 24 4.05 12.00 12.19
CA PRO A 24 5.17 11.13 12.50
C PRO A 24 6.47 11.92 12.35
N HIS A 25 7.16 12.10 13.47
CA HIS A 25 8.46 12.77 13.51
C HIS A 25 9.57 11.80 13.10
N ILE A 26 10.56 12.34 12.38
CA ILE A 26 11.83 11.69 12.08
C ILE A 26 12.94 12.67 12.42
N GLU A 27 14.04 12.17 12.96
CA GLU A 27 15.16 12.97 13.47
C GLU A 27 16.13 13.33 12.32
N GLY A 28 16.36 12.39 11.41
CA GLY A 28 17.31 12.52 10.30
C GLY A 28 16.65 12.60 8.92
N SER A 29 17.31 13.29 7.98
CA SER A 29 16.89 13.31 6.56
C SER A 29 17.09 11.96 5.84
N ASP A 30 17.90 11.09 6.43
CA ASP A 30 18.18 9.71 6.03
C ASP A 30 17.25 8.68 6.68
N GLU A 31 16.40 9.11 7.62
CA GLU A 31 15.39 8.28 8.26
C GLU A 31 14.08 8.24 7.44
N PHE A 32 13.28 7.20 7.71
CA PHE A 32 11.94 7.07 7.14
C PHE A 32 10.95 6.54 8.17
N SER A 33 9.71 7.02 8.10
CA SER A 33 8.57 6.48 8.86
C SER A 33 7.56 5.87 7.91
N LEU A 34 6.99 4.71 8.27
CA LEU A 34 6.10 3.93 7.40
C LEU A 34 4.97 3.29 8.20
N GLY A 35 3.74 3.52 7.74
CA GLY A 35 2.55 2.78 8.19
C GLY A 35 1.85 2.18 6.98
N GLN A 36 1.73 0.85 6.92
CA GLN A 36 1.18 0.19 5.74
C GLN A 36 0.35 -1.06 6.03
N ILE A 37 -0.54 -1.37 5.09
CA ILE A 37 -1.16 -2.68 4.92
C ILE A 37 -0.72 -3.28 3.58
N TRP A 38 -0.42 -4.57 3.57
CA TRP A 38 -0.13 -5.32 2.35
C TRP A 38 -1.06 -6.52 2.21
N LEU A 39 -1.41 -6.82 0.96
CA LEU A 39 -2.06 -8.06 0.55
C LEU A 39 -1.14 -8.76 -0.45
N THR A 40 -0.68 -9.96 -0.10
CA THR A 40 0.19 -10.78 -0.96
C THR A 40 -0.53 -12.04 -1.43
N SER A 41 -0.34 -12.42 -2.68
CA SER A 41 -0.84 -13.66 -3.27
C SER A 41 0.24 -14.31 -4.14
N GLY A 42 0.41 -15.62 -4.03
CA GLY A 42 1.44 -16.38 -4.74
C GLY A 42 2.25 -17.28 -3.80
N SER A 43 3.32 -17.86 -4.32
CA SER A 43 4.26 -18.73 -3.63
C SER A 43 5.62 -18.05 -3.46
N TYR A 44 6.02 -17.85 -2.20
CA TYR A 44 7.37 -17.36 -1.90
C TYR A 44 8.47 -18.29 -2.43
N ASN A 45 8.19 -19.59 -2.59
CA ASN A 45 9.16 -20.57 -3.09
C ASN A 45 9.39 -20.46 -4.60
N ASN A 46 8.43 -19.93 -5.35
CA ASN A 46 8.48 -19.89 -6.82
C ASN A 46 8.72 -18.46 -7.34
N ASN A 47 8.99 -17.49 -6.46
CA ASN A 47 9.13 -16.07 -6.80
C ASN A 47 7.96 -15.49 -7.61
N ASP A 48 6.75 -16.03 -7.45
CA ASP A 48 5.52 -15.60 -8.13
C ASP A 48 4.60 -14.79 -7.20
N VAL A 49 5.17 -14.21 -6.13
CA VAL A 49 4.45 -13.38 -5.18
C VAL A 49 4.09 -12.06 -5.82
N ASN A 50 2.79 -11.78 -5.86
CA ASN A 50 2.25 -10.49 -6.19
C ASN A 50 1.81 -9.78 -4.90
N SER A 51 2.15 -8.51 -4.74
CA SER A 51 1.72 -7.69 -3.62
C SER A 51 0.96 -6.45 -4.10
N ILE A 52 -0.02 -6.04 -3.30
CA ILE A 52 -0.53 -4.67 -3.30
C ILE A 52 -0.36 -4.14 -1.89
N GLU A 53 0.15 -2.93 -1.79
CA GLU A 53 0.51 -2.28 -0.55
C GLU A 53 -0.01 -0.85 -0.61
N ALA A 54 -0.59 -0.38 0.48
CA ALA A 54 -0.92 1.03 0.61
C ALA A 54 -0.80 1.47 2.04
N GLY A 55 -0.55 2.75 2.21
CA GLY A 55 -0.24 3.31 3.50
C GLY A 55 0.21 4.75 3.39
N TRP A 56 0.89 5.21 4.43
CA TRP A 56 1.56 6.49 4.45
C TRP A 56 3.05 6.30 4.74
N GLN A 57 3.86 7.19 4.21
CA GLN A 57 5.28 7.25 4.56
C GLN A 57 5.75 8.71 4.66
N VAL A 58 6.69 8.97 5.57
CA VAL A 58 7.50 10.19 5.58
C VAL A 58 8.89 9.77 5.16
N TYR A 59 9.35 10.29 4.02
CA TYR A 59 10.64 9.91 3.45
C TYR A 59 11.34 11.09 2.77
N PRO A 60 12.06 11.93 3.53
CA PRO A 60 12.68 13.17 3.01
C PRO A 60 13.71 12.91 1.93
N TYR A 61 14.44 11.80 2.00
CA TYR A 61 15.37 11.43 0.95
C TYR A 61 14.71 11.30 -0.43
N LEU A 62 13.49 10.74 -0.48
CA LEU A 62 12.75 10.53 -1.74
C LEU A 62 11.92 11.75 -2.15
N TYR A 63 11.32 12.45 -1.18
CA TYR A 63 10.32 13.48 -1.44
C TYR A 63 10.81 14.91 -1.22
N HIS A 64 12.02 15.06 -0.68
CA HIS A 64 12.64 16.35 -0.35
C HIS A 64 11.79 17.22 0.61
N ASP A 65 10.90 16.60 1.39
CA ASP A 65 10.14 17.22 2.46
C ASP A 65 9.83 16.21 3.59
N TYR A 66 9.39 16.76 4.73
CA TYR A 66 9.00 15.99 5.92
C TYR A 66 7.49 15.72 5.95
N GLN A 67 6.79 15.90 4.82
CA GLN A 67 5.35 15.73 4.77
C GLN A 67 4.98 14.25 4.63
N PRO A 68 3.97 13.76 5.37
CA PRO A 68 3.45 12.43 5.16
C PRO A 68 2.80 12.36 3.79
N ARG A 69 3.08 11.25 3.09
CA ARG A 69 2.49 10.98 1.78
C ARG A 69 1.79 9.65 1.81
N PHE A 70 0.55 9.65 1.33
CA PHE A 70 -0.14 8.43 1.00
C PHE A 70 0.54 7.80 -0.21
N PHE A 71 0.74 6.50 -0.17
CA PHE A 71 1.29 5.74 -1.29
C PHE A 71 0.48 4.48 -1.57
N ILE A 72 0.56 4.04 -2.83
CA ILE A 72 0.14 2.70 -3.25
C ILE A 72 1.28 2.09 -4.06
N TYR A 73 1.73 0.91 -3.64
CA TYR A 73 2.62 0.04 -4.40
C TYR A 73 1.87 -1.19 -4.89
N TRP A 74 2.24 -1.67 -6.08
CA TRP A 74 1.86 -2.99 -6.51
C TRP A 74 2.89 -3.58 -7.45
N THR A 75 2.97 -4.90 -7.41
CA THR A 75 3.74 -5.69 -8.37
C THR A 75 2.99 -5.76 -9.69
N VAL A 76 3.68 -5.43 -10.78
CA VAL A 76 3.22 -5.68 -12.15
C VAL A 76 4.10 -6.77 -12.73
N CYS A 77 3.49 -7.91 -13.06
CA CYS A 77 4.15 -8.93 -13.84
C CYS A 77 4.14 -8.51 -15.32
N PHE A 78 5.33 -8.32 -15.90
CA PHE A 78 5.49 -8.21 -17.35
C PHE A 78 5.97 -9.55 -17.89
N ASN A 79 5.50 -9.95 -19.07
CA ASN A 79 5.69 -11.28 -19.64
C ASN A 79 7.14 -11.79 -19.48
N SER A 80 7.25 -13.01 -18.92
CA SER A 80 8.47 -13.78 -18.62
C SER A 80 9.53 -13.07 -17.74
N ASN A 81 9.34 -13.19 -16.42
CA ASN A 81 10.38 -13.06 -15.37
C ASN A 81 10.73 -11.65 -14.88
N THR A 82 10.02 -10.60 -15.28
CA THR A 82 10.25 -9.25 -14.71
C THR A 82 9.05 -8.77 -13.92
N THR A 83 9.20 -8.71 -12.60
CA THR A 83 8.27 -8.01 -11.71
C THR A 83 8.75 -6.57 -11.56
N ARG A 84 7.93 -5.60 -11.98
CA ARG A 84 8.17 -4.16 -11.71
C ARG A 84 7.30 -3.71 -10.55
N ILE A 85 7.78 -2.73 -9.79
CA ILE A 85 6.98 -2.07 -8.75
C ILE A 85 6.53 -0.72 -9.32
N LYS A 86 5.24 -0.41 -9.22
CA LYS A 86 4.71 0.92 -9.56
C LYS A 86 4.31 1.64 -8.28
N LEU A 87 4.78 2.89 -8.16
CA LEU A 87 4.47 3.80 -7.06
C LEU A 87 3.50 4.87 -7.54
N LEU A 88 2.45 5.11 -6.78
CA LEU A 88 1.68 6.35 -6.82
C LEU A 88 1.70 6.97 -5.44
N SER A 89 2.05 8.25 -5.33
CA SER A 89 2.06 8.98 -4.07
C SER A 89 1.36 10.33 -4.16
N THR A 90 0.68 10.73 -3.08
CA THR A 90 0.14 12.09 -2.91
C THR A 90 0.38 12.57 -1.48
N SER A 91 0.59 13.88 -1.31
CA SER A 91 0.63 14.47 0.04
C SER A 91 -0.72 14.31 0.73
N ILE A 92 -0.68 14.16 2.05
CA ILE A 92 -1.84 14.11 2.94
C ILE A 92 -1.65 15.09 4.11
N ASN A 93 -2.74 15.53 4.73
CA ASN A 93 -2.72 16.50 5.81
C ASN A 93 -2.57 15.82 7.18
N TRP A 94 -2.28 16.64 8.19
CA TRP A 94 -1.78 16.24 9.52
C TRP A 94 -2.82 15.63 10.47
N VAL A 95 -4.07 15.46 10.05
CA VAL A 95 -5.17 14.85 10.84
C VAL A 95 -6.05 13.98 9.93
N ASP A 96 -5.43 13.23 9.02
CA ASP A 96 -6.18 12.41 8.07
C ASP A 96 -6.34 10.98 8.58
N MET A 97 -7.60 10.53 8.68
CA MET A 97 -7.92 9.12 8.76
C MET A 97 -7.83 8.52 7.35
N LEU A 98 -6.84 7.67 7.12
CA LEU A 98 -6.68 6.96 5.86
C LEU A 98 -7.56 5.72 5.84
N TYR A 99 -8.51 5.74 4.90
CA TYR A 99 -9.36 4.59 4.62
C TYR A 99 -8.87 3.88 3.36
N VAL A 100 -8.37 2.66 3.52
CA VAL A 100 -7.81 1.86 2.43
C VAL A 100 -8.67 0.63 2.20
N ARG A 101 -9.05 0.40 0.95
CA ARG A 101 -9.90 -0.73 0.56
C ARG A 101 -9.45 -1.32 -0.77
N PHE A 102 -9.12 -2.60 -0.75
CA PHE A 102 -8.80 -3.37 -1.95
C PHE A 102 -9.96 -4.31 -2.26
N PHE A 103 -10.45 -4.29 -3.50
CA PHE A 103 -11.48 -5.21 -3.97
C PHE A 103 -11.06 -5.95 -5.22
N TYR A 104 -11.42 -7.23 -5.29
CA TYR A 104 -11.33 -8.06 -6.48
C TYR A 104 -12.64 -7.99 -7.26
N HIS A 105 -12.63 -7.37 -8.45
CA HIS A 105 -13.76 -7.43 -9.39
C HIS A 105 -13.40 -8.26 -10.62
N LYS A 106 -14.28 -9.19 -10.98
CA LYS A 106 -14.04 -10.35 -11.87
C LYS A 106 -13.60 -10.00 -13.32
N TYR A 107 -13.51 -8.72 -13.70
CA TYR A 107 -13.14 -8.29 -15.06
C TYR A 107 -12.25 -7.04 -15.16
N ALA A 108 -11.79 -6.46 -14.06
CA ALA A 108 -10.82 -5.36 -14.10
C ALA A 108 -10.19 -5.19 -12.71
N PHE A 109 -9.01 -5.76 -12.52
CA PHE A 109 -8.33 -5.67 -11.23
C PHE A 109 -7.91 -4.22 -10.88
N ILE A 110 -7.71 -3.33 -11.87
CA ILE A 110 -7.19 -1.98 -11.59
C ILE A 110 -7.66 -1.00 -12.68
N LYS A 111 -8.87 -0.47 -12.57
CA LYS A 111 -9.23 0.78 -13.29
C LYS A 111 -9.96 1.82 -12.43
N ASN A 112 -10.58 1.43 -11.32
CA ASN A 112 -11.43 2.33 -10.54
C ASN A 112 -11.01 2.53 -9.07
N LEU A 113 -9.76 2.21 -8.68
CA LEU A 113 -9.32 2.35 -7.29
C LEU A 113 -8.94 3.79 -6.89
N VAL A 114 -9.09 4.78 -7.77
CA VAL A 114 -8.81 6.20 -7.47
C VAL A 114 -10.12 6.98 -7.52
N LYS A 115 -10.96 6.80 -6.52
CA LYS A 115 -11.98 7.78 -6.10
C LYS A 115 -12.65 7.24 -4.84
N PHE A 116 -12.19 7.69 -3.68
CA PHE A 116 -12.99 8.03 -2.50
C PHE A 116 -12.02 8.28 -1.34
N ILE A 117 -11.31 9.41 -1.40
CA ILE A 117 -10.90 10.08 -0.16
C ILE A 117 -12.18 10.77 0.32
N LYS A 118 -12.90 10.13 1.24
CA LYS A 118 -13.92 10.83 2.01
C LYS A 118 -13.18 11.44 3.18
N MET A 119 -12.75 12.70 3.02
CA MET A 119 -12.46 13.57 4.16
C MET A 119 -13.76 13.65 4.96
N ILE A 120 -13.75 13.14 6.18
CA ILE A 120 -14.79 13.40 7.18
C ILE A 120 -14.21 14.47 8.10
#